data_AF-A0A7X8G830-F1
#
_entry.id   AF-A0A7X8G830-F1
#
_cell.length_a   1.000
_cell.length_b   1.000
_cell.length_c   1.000
_cell.angle_alpha   90.00
_cell.angle_beta   90.00
_cell.angle_gamma   90.00
#
_symmetry.space_group_name_H-M   'P 1'
#
loop_
_entity.id
_entity.type
_entity.pdbx_description
1 polymer ?
#
loop_
_entity_poly.entity_id
_entity_poly.type
_entity_poly.pdbx_seq_one_letter_code
_entity_poly.pdbx_strand_id
1 'polypeptide(L)'
;MKKFVKGRISPREKAVREAEKLGMRINCDFYCVLLMSLISPEDEWLDDLFALPENEENANGYGMEIVDQEQYLYLLFGNTKEALELWVNNAKTILSSIDSEAVIAVSNIHVDFSEATAAYFEAGTAYDNRFVMGNERVLWFSDVSSAAKDIEPFSQNYIDGFRKALYAGDARALNDRINELLQILTDKKFSLFAFRIIYNDIIGLLLNKYLSYGDVSKDTIQYYDIFELSKCRKVSDLIDILRQLCNDILSKEERNTDKDDPVIGEIIEYIRKNYSDPDLSMGTIADMYNMSAANLSLTYKEHTGMYPSEYLLLRRMEKAKELLTETELSIQDIGASVGYHDSSSFIRRFKKHMGITPAKYRNAMKQEKTSSS
;
A
#
# COMPACT_ATOMS: atom_id res chain seq x y z
N MET A 1 5.29 -16.80 21.32
CA MET A 1 5.22 -15.82 20.21
C MET A 1 3.87 -15.11 20.05
N LYS A 2 2.78 -15.76 19.61
CA LYS A 2 1.47 -15.08 19.37
C LYS A 2 0.93 -14.27 20.56
N LYS A 3 1.13 -14.72 21.80
CA LYS A 3 0.75 -13.97 23.01
C LYS A 3 1.59 -12.69 23.20
N PHE A 4 2.88 -12.75 22.85
CA PHE A 4 3.86 -11.65 22.96
C PHE A 4 3.48 -10.51 22.03
N VAL A 5 3.37 -10.81 20.74
CA VAL A 5 3.01 -9.82 19.72
C VAL A 5 1.63 -9.21 19.95
N LYS A 6 0.68 -9.96 20.49
CA LYS A 6 -0.66 -9.43 20.83
C LYS A 6 -0.68 -8.56 22.09
N GLY A 7 0.45 -8.35 22.76
CA GLY A 7 0.52 -7.61 24.02
C GLY A 7 -0.24 -8.29 25.16
N ARG A 8 -0.54 -9.59 25.03
CA ARG A 8 -1.32 -10.38 26.00
C ARG A 8 -0.41 -11.14 26.95
N ILE A 9 0.72 -10.55 27.32
CA ILE A 9 1.67 -11.16 28.23
C ILE A 9 1.57 -10.49 29.60
N SER A 10 1.81 -11.33 30.61
CA SER A 10 1.96 -10.88 31.99
C SER A 10 3.17 -9.93 32.14
N PRO A 11 3.40 -9.26 33.27
CA PRO A 11 4.60 -8.44 33.48
C PRO A 11 5.90 -9.21 33.11
N ARG A 12 6.94 -8.49 32.64
CA ARG A 12 8.20 -9.04 32.10
C ARG A 12 8.75 -10.24 32.87
N GLU A 13 8.80 -10.17 34.21
CA GLU A 13 9.27 -11.27 35.06
C GLU A 13 8.47 -12.57 34.92
N LYS A 14 7.16 -12.49 34.71
CA LYS A 14 6.30 -13.66 34.50
C LYS A 14 6.42 -14.18 33.08
N ALA A 15 6.60 -13.29 32.10
CA ALA A 15 6.91 -13.66 30.72
C ALA A 15 8.21 -14.48 30.64
N VAL A 16 9.28 -13.97 31.26
CA VAL A 16 10.60 -14.61 31.34
C VAL A 16 10.47 -15.99 31.99
N ARG A 17 9.82 -16.08 33.16
CA ARG A 17 9.61 -17.36 33.86
C ARG A 17 8.81 -18.39 33.04
N GLU A 18 7.81 -17.95 32.27
CA GLU A 18 7.05 -18.84 31.39
C GLU A 18 7.87 -19.30 30.18
N ALA A 19 8.71 -18.41 29.62
CA ALA A 19 9.59 -18.69 28.50
C ALA A 19 10.75 -19.63 28.88
N GLU A 20 11.36 -19.44 30.05
CA GLU A 20 12.43 -20.31 30.59
C GLU A 20 11.96 -21.76 30.74
N LYS A 21 10.70 -21.97 31.14
CA LYS A 21 10.10 -23.32 31.21
C LYS A 21 10.00 -24.02 29.85
N LEU A 22 10.00 -23.25 28.77
CA LEU A 22 9.97 -23.73 27.40
C LEU A 22 11.38 -23.76 26.78
N GLY A 23 12.44 -23.53 27.56
CA GLY A 23 13.82 -23.47 27.09
C GLY A 23 14.18 -22.18 26.36
N MET A 24 13.30 -21.17 26.39
CA MET A 24 13.51 -19.91 25.68
C MET A 24 14.23 -18.87 26.57
N ARG A 25 15.29 -18.27 26.04
CA ARG A 25 16.08 -17.20 26.64
C ARG A 25 15.61 -15.86 26.10
N ILE A 26 14.67 -15.25 26.80
CA ILE A 26 14.14 -13.92 26.46
C ILE A 26 14.51 -12.85 27.49
N ASN A 27 15.29 -13.19 28.52
CA ASN A 27 15.71 -12.26 29.56
C ASN A 27 16.90 -11.40 29.10
N CYS A 28 16.64 -10.54 28.13
CA CYS A 28 17.63 -9.66 27.52
C CYS A 28 17.14 -8.20 27.59
N ASP A 29 18.06 -7.25 27.55
CA ASP A 29 17.73 -5.82 27.68
C ASP A 29 16.96 -5.29 26.47
N PHE A 30 17.21 -5.85 25.29
CA PHE A 30 16.64 -5.40 24.04
C PHE A 30 15.94 -6.53 23.29
N TYR A 31 14.97 -6.15 22.44
CA TYR A 31 14.41 -7.04 21.44
C TYR A 31 13.96 -6.27 20.18
N CYS A 32 13.84 -6.97 19.07
CA CYS A 32 13.18 -6.48 17.87
C CYS A 32 12.29 -7.58 17.25
N VAL A 33 11.35 -7.14 16.40
CA VAL A 33 10.47 -8.02 15.63
C VAL A 33 10.88 -7.95 14.18
N LEU A 34 11.01 -9.12 13.54
CA LEU A 34 11.32 -9.23 12.12
C LEU A 34 10.15 -9.89 11.39
N LEU A 35 9.90 -9.43 10.16
CA LEU A 35 9.11 -10.13 9.17
C LEU A 35 10.02 -10.47 7.98
N MET A 36 10.03 -11.74 7.61
CA MET A 36 10.86 -12.27 6.53
C MET A 36 10.00 -12.96 5.49
N SER A 37 10.41 -12.94 4.23
CA SER A 37 9.76 -13.71 3.15
C SER A 37 10.76 -14.15 2.10
N LEU A 38 10.52 -15.31 1.52
CA LEU A 38 11.33 -15.97 0.50
C LEU A 38 10.42 -16.44 -0.65
N ILE A 39 10.96 -16.49 -1.87
CA ILE A 39 10.28 -16.98 -3.07
C ILE A 39 10.35 -18.50 -3.18
N SER A 40 11.48 -19.10 -2.79
CA SER A 40 11.67 -20.56 -2.86
C SER A 40 11.28 -21.19 -1.51
N PRO A 41 10.17 -21.95 -1.43
CA PRO A 41 9.71 -22.57 -0.21
C PRO A 41 10.38 -23.94 0.01
N GLU A 42 11.70 -24.02 -0.11
CA GLU A 42 12.42 -25.21 0.33
C GLU A 42 12.64 -25.09 1.84
N ASP A 43 11.93 -25.88 2.65
CA ASP A 43 11.98 -25.80 4.13
C ASP A 43 13.40 -25.90 4.74
N GLU A 44 14.41 -26.31 3.95
CA GLU A 44 15.81 -26.47 4.36
C GLU A 44 16.48 -25.16 4.82
N TRP A 45 16.05 -23.98 4.37
CA TRP A 45 16.67 -22.71 4.80
C TRP A 45 16.35 -22.35 6.26
N LEU A 46 15.27 -22.88 6.84
CA LEU A 46 14.95 -22.65 8.25
C LEU A 46 16.03 -23.26 9.13
N ASP A 47 16.52 -24.45 8.79
CA ASP A 47 17.61 -25.09 9.50
C ASP A 47 18.89 -24.28 9.38
N ASP A 48 19.18 -23.66 8.22
CA ASP A 48 20.33 -22.75 8.05
C ASP A 48 20.17 -21.43 8.82
N LEU A 49 18.96 -20.87 8.87
CA LEU A 49 18.65 -19.66 9.66
C LEU A 49 18.69 -19.95 11.17
N PHE A 50 18.22 -21.13 11.61
CA PHE A 50 18.31 -21.56 13.01
C PHE A 50 19.71 -22.09 13.36
N ALA A 51 20.52 -22.46 12.36
CA ALA A 51 21.94 -22.76 12.49
C ALA A 51 22.82 -21.51 12.47
N LEU A 52 22.28 -20.32 12.13
CA LEU A 52 22.91 -19.06 12.55
C LEU A 52 23.19 -19.19 14.03
N PRO A 53 24.43 -18.96 14.46
CA PRO A 53 24.87 -19.40 15.76
C PRO A 53 23.89 -18.93 16.83
N GLU A 54 23.23 -19.90 17.50
CA GLU A 54 22.72 -19.74 18.87
C GLU A 54 23.85 -19.31 19.86
N ASN A 55 25.06 -19.12 19.35
CA ASN A 55 26.36 -18.97 20.00
C ASN A 55 26.99 -17.58 19.89
N GLU A 56 26.28 -16.53 19.45
CA GLU A 56 26.65 -15.22 19.99
C GLU A 56 26.05 -15.15 21.39
N GLU A 57 26.87 -15.12 22.44
CA GLU A 57 26.44 -15.07 23.85
C GLU A 57 25.42 -13.94 24.15
N ASN A 58 25.18 -13.04 23.20
CA ASN A 58 24.43 -11.80 23.33
C ASN A 58 23.13 -11.71 22.53
N ALA A 59 22.73 -12.72 21.72
CA ALA A 59 21.44 -12.69 21.00
C ALA A 59 20.75 -14.06 20.89
N ASN A 60 19.42 -14.09 21.05
CA ASN A 60 18.58 -15.29 21.01
C ASN A 60 17.34 -15.03 20.14
N GLY A 61 17.04 -15.96 19.24
CA GLY A 61 16.01 -15.80 18.22
C GLY A 61 14.93 -16.87 18.27
N TYR A 62 13.70 -16.51 17.94
CA TYR A 62 12.58 -17.44 17.85
C TYR A 62 11.68 -17.09 16.66
N GLY A 63 11.48 -18.04 15.75
CA GLY A 63 10.66 -17.88 14.54
C GLY A 63 9.34 -18.64 14.54
N MET A 64 8.36 -18.16 13.78
CA MET A 64 7.19 -18.93 13.38
C MET A 64 6.66 -18.48 12.01
N GLU A 65 6.11 -19.42 11.25
CA GLU A 65 5.46 -19.12 9.98
C GLU A 65 4.07 -18.48 10.16
N ILE A 66 3.75 -17.52 9.28
CA ILE A 66 2.44 -16.91 9.10
C ILE A 66 1.81 -17.49 7.83
N VAL A 67 1.00 -18.53 8.01
CA VAL A 67 0.39 -19.34 6.95
C VAL A 67 -0.43 -18.54 5.92
N ASP A 68 -1.03 -17.39 6.26
CA ASP A 68 -1.84 -16.62 5.30
C ASP A 68 -1.03 -15.68 4.39
N GLN A 69 0.23 -15.36 4.75
CA GLN A 69 0.99 -14.29 4.09
C GLN A 69 2.34 -14.72 3.50
N GLU A 70 2.66 -16.02 3.47
CA GLU A 70 4.00 -16.52 3.05
C GLU A 70 5.14 -15.77 3.76
N GLN A 71 4.92 -15.44 5.04
CA GLN A 71 5.81 -14.63 5.86
C GLN A 71 6.25 -15.39 7.10
N TYR A 72 7.45 -15.09 7.56
CA TYR A 72 8.03 -15.61 8.79
C TYR A 72 8.16 -14.48 9.79
N LEU A 73 7.50 -14.66 10.94
CA LEU A 73 7.65 -13.79 12.09
C LEU A 73 8.82 -14.28 12.93
N TYR A 74 9.76 -13.39 13.23
CA TYR A 74 10.88 -13.69 14.10
C TYR A 74 10.96 -12.70 15.25
N LEU A 75 11.20 -13.20 16.46
CA LEU A 75 11.51 -12.39 17.63
C LEU A 75 12.98 -12.58 17.98
N LEU A 76 13.73 -11.48 18.01
CA LEU A 76 15.14 -11.49 18.35
C LEU A 76 15.35 -10.71 19.66
N PHE A 77 16.02 -11.32 20.63
CA PHE A 77 16.32 -10.77 21.95
C PHE A 77 17.82 -10.65 22.12
N GLY A 78 18.32 -9.59 22.74
CA GLY A 78 19.77 -9.42 22.91
C GLY A 78 20.15 -8.42 23.99
N ASN A 79 21.37 -8.56 24.51
CA ASN A 79 21.86 -7.73 25.63
C ASN A 79 22.38 -6.37 25.17
N THR A 80 22.70 -6.23 23.88
CA THR A 80 23.13 -4.98 23.27
C THR A 80 22.41 -4.76 21.94
N LYS A 81 22.33 -3.51 21.48
CA LYS A 81 21.70 -3.19 20.19
C LYS A 81 22.54 -3.70 19.03
N GLU A 82 23.86 -3.60 19.17
CA GLU A 82 24.86 -4.00 18.19
C GLU A 82 24.79 -5.51 17.91
N ALA A 83 24.51 -6.32 18.93
CA ALA A 83 24.32 -7.77 18.76
C ALA A 83 23.07 -8.09 17.91
N LEU A 84 21.98 -7.35 18.12
CA LEU A 84 20.77 -7.50 17.30
C LEU A 84 21.04 -7.09 15.85
N GLU A 85 21.68 -5.93 15.64
CA GLU A 85 22.01 -5.44 14.30
C GLU A 85 22.95 -6.37 13.54
N LEU A 86 23.98 -6.90 14.20
CA LEU A 86 24.92 -7.85 13.62
C LEU A 86 24.20 -9.14 13.19
N TRP A 87 23.36 -9.70 14.07
CA TRP A 87 22.60 -10.91 13.77
C TRP A 87 21.69 -10.70 12.55
N VAL A 88 20.95 -9.59 12.50
CA VAL A 88 20.03 -9.28 11.40
C VAL A 88 20.78 -9.12 10.08
N ASN A 89 21.95 -8.48 10.08
CA ASN A 89 22.77 -8.34 8.87
C ASN A 89 23.33 -9.68 8.40
N ASN A 90 23.79 -10.54 9.30
CA ASN A 90 24.24 -11.89 8.96
C ASN A 90 23.09 -12.72 8.38
N ALA A 91 21.90 -12.67 8.99
CA ALA A 91 20.70 -13.31 8.46
C ALA A 91 20.37 -12.82 7.06
N LYS A 92 20.50 -11.51 6.79
CA LYS A 92 20.30 -10.95 5.45
C LYS A 92 21.29 -11.52 4.44
N THR A 93 22.58 -11.61 4.78
CA THR A 93 23.59 -12.19 3.89
C THR A 93 23.29 -13.64 3.54
N ILE A 94 22.90 -14.46 4.53
CA ILE A 94 22.56 -15.87 4.29
C ILE A 94 21.30 -15.98 3.44
N LEU A 95 20.20 -15.32 3.83
CA LEU A 95 18.95 -15.41 3.07
C LEU A 95 19.12 -14.91 1.63
N SER A 96 19.89 -13.85 1.41
CA SER A 96 20.19 -13.35 0.06
C SER A 96 21.07 -14.28 -0.77
N SER A 97 21.83 -15.19 -0.15
CA SER A 97 22.58 -16.22 -0.89
C SER A 97 21.70 -17.39 -1.37
N ILE A 98 20.58 -17.61 -0.67
CA ILE A 98 19.59 -18.65 -0.99
C ILE A 98 18.57 -18.11 -1.99
N ASP A 99 18.06 -16.91 -1.74
CA ASP A 99 17.11 -16.21 -2.59
C ASP A 99 17.48 -14.74 -2.68
N SER A 100 17.90 -14.30 -3.88
CA SER A 100 18.27 -12.91 -4.13
C SER A 100 17.14 -11.93 -3.85
N GLU A 101 15.88 -12.40 -3.84
CA GLU A 101 14.70 -11.58 -3.58
C GLU A 101 14.23 -11.63 -2.12
N ALA A 102 14.95 -12.33 -1.23
CA ALA A 102 14.62 -12.46 0.19
C ALA A 102 14.47 -11.09 0.86
N VAL A 103 13.42 -10.92 1.64
CA VAL A 103 13.14 -9.67 2.36
C VAL A 103 13.30 -9.90 3.85
N ILE A 104 14.01 -8.99 4.53
CA ILE A 104 14.03 -8.90 5.99
C ILE A 104 13.62 -7.49 6.37
N ALA A 105 12.49 -7.38 7.06
CA ALA A 105 11.97 -6.12 7.57
C ALA A 105 11.94 -6.14 9.10
N VAL A 106 12.41 -5.07 9.74
CA VAL A 106 12.69 -5.05 11.18
C VAL A 106 12.08 -3.82 11.83
N SER A 107 11.49 -4.02 13.01
CA SER A 107 11.02 -2.94 13.88
C SER A 107 12.17 -2.06 14.38
N ASN A 108 11.86 -1.01 15.13
CA ASN A 108 12.87 -0.43 16.02
C ASN A 108 13.34 -1.46 17.06
N ILE A 109 14.44 -1.15 17.72
CA ILE A 109 14.89 -1.91 18.89
C ILE A 109 14.16 -1.41 20.13
N HIS A 110 13.45 -2.31 20.80
CA HIS A 110 12.61 -2.05 21.97
C HIS A 110 13.23 -2.61 23.25
N VAL A 111 12.79 -2.08 24.38
CA VAL A 111 13.21 -2.52 25.73
C VAL A 111 12.02 -3.06 26.53
N ASP A 112 10.85 -2.45 26.38
CA ASP A 112 9.64 -2.84 27.11
C ASP A 112 8.80 -3.85 26.28
N PHE A 113 8.46 -4.98 26.89
CA PHE A 113 7.61 -6.00 26.28
C PHE A 113 6.18 -5.51 26.03
N SER A 114 5.75 -4.43 26.69
CA SER A 114 4.47 -3.79 26.41
C SER A 114 4.41 -3.21 24.97
N GLU A 115 5.57 -2.88 24.39
CA GLU A 115 5.70 -2.33 23.04
C GLU A 115 5.65 -3.41 21.94
N ALA A 116 5.53 -4.69 22.30
CA ALA A 116 5.64 -5.79 21.35
C ALA A 116 4.61 -5.73 20.21
N THR A 117 3.41 -5.22 20.50
CA THR A 117 2.39 -4.97 19.47
C THR A 117 2.80 -3.84 18.53
N ALA A 118 3.36 -2.76 19.05
CA ALA A 118 3.88 -1.67 18.23
C ALA A 118 5.03 -2.16 17.35
N ALA A 119 6.01 -2.89 17.92
CA ALA A 119 7.14 -3.47 17.21
C ALA A 119 6.69 -4.34 16.02
N TYR A 120 5.65 -5.16 16.18
CA TYR A 120 5.09 -5.93 15.08
C TYR A 120 4.49 -5.06 13.96
N PHE A 121 3.76 -4.00 14.31
CA PHE A 121 3.24 -3.06 13.30
C PHE A 121 4.36 -2.26 12.61
N GLU A 122 5.44 -1.95 13.33
CA GLU A 122 6.63 -1.31 12.76
C GLU A 122 7.30 -2.23 11.73
N ALA A 123 7.54 -3.50 12.08
CA ALA A 123 8.09 -4.50 11.15
C ALA A 123 7.17 -4.70 9.93
N GLY A 124 5.86 -4.75 10.13
CA GLY A 124 4.88 -4.78 9.03
C GLY A 124 4.95 -3.56 8.12
N THR A 125 5.08 -2.36 8.71
CA THR A 125 5.24 -1.12 7.94
C THR A 125 6.54 -1.13 7.13
N ALA A 126 7.63 -1.64 7.72
CA ALA A 126 8.90 -1.78 7.03
C ALA A 126 8.81 -2.78 5.88
N TYR A 127 8.13 -3.91 6.10
CA TYR A 127 7.90 -4.95 5.10
C TYR A 127 7.06 -4.44 3.92
N ASP A 128 6.04 -3.63 4.17
CA ASP A 128 5.23 -3.00 3.12
C ASP A 128 6.04 -2.05 2.23
N ASN A 129 7.14 -1.46 2.75
CA ASN A 129 8.00 -0.53 1.99
C ASN A 129 9.02 -1.24 1.08
N ARG A 130 9.12 -2.57 1.14
CA ARG A 130 10.03 -3.37 0.30
C ARG A 130 9.86 -3.09 -1.20
N PHE A 131 8.63 -2.79 -1.61
CA PHE A 131 8.29 -2.50 -3.00
C PHE A 131 9.04 -1.29 -3.56
N VAL A 132 9.25 -0.28 -2.72
CA VAL A 132 9.85 1.00 -3.11
C VAL A 132 11.33 1.06 -2.78
N MET A 133 11.72 0.51 -1.63
CA MET A 133 13.11 0.55 -1.16
C MET A 133 13.97 -0.60 -1.70
N GLY A 134 13.35 -1.57 -2.38
CA GLY A 134 13.99 -2.80 -2.81
C GLY A 134 14.23 -3.76 -1.64
N ASN A 135 14.92 -4.85 -1.94
CA ASN A 135 15.24 -5.92 -1.00
C ASN A 135 16.74 -6.16 -0.86
N GLU A 136 17.62 -5.30 -1.40
CA GLU A 136 19.07 -5.49 -1.31
C GLU A 136 19.62 -5.39 0.11
N ARG A 137 18.96 -4.60 0.97
CA ARG A 137 19.36 -4.37 2.36
C ARG A 137 18.24 -4.78 3.31
N VAL A 138 18.59 -4.87 4.59
CA VAL A 138 17.61 -4.97 5.68
C VAL A 138 16.74 -3.72 5.68
N LEU A 139 15.42 -3.90 5.77
CA LEU A 139 14.46 -2.80 5.83
C LEU A 139 14.15 -2.47 7.28
N TRP A 140 14.86 -1.50 7.85
CA TRP A 140 14.57 -1.02 9.19
C TRP A 140 13.41 -0.02 9.19
N PHE A 141 12.55 -0.11 10.19
CA PHE A 141 11.47 0.85 10.37
C PHE A 141 11.98 2.30 10.53
N SER A 142 13.16 2.49 11.14
CA SER A 142 13.82 3.80 11.24
C SER A 142 14.13 4.42 9.87
N ASP A 143 14.54 3.59 8.91
CA ASP A 143 14.92 4.01 7.56
C ASP A 143 13.67 4.37 6.75
N VAL A 144 12.61 3.58 6.92
CA VAL A 144 11.30 3.86 6.34
C VAL A 144 10.69 5.13 6.93
N SER A 145 10.77 5.31 8.25
CA SER A 145 10.23 6.49 8.93
C SER A 145 11.02 7.77 8.62
N SER A 146 12.29 7.66 8.25
CA SER A 146 13.11 8.80 7.81
C SER A 146 12.87 9.11 6.33
N ALA A 147 12.81 8.11 5.45
CA ALA A 147 12.44 8.29 4.05
C ALA A 147 11.03 8.90 3.88
N ALA A 148 10.11 8.62 4.82
CA ALA A 148 8.80 9.26 4.88
C ALA A 148 8.82 10.79 5.13
N LYS A 149 9.97 11.37 5.49
CA LYS A 149 10.14 12.82 5.70
C LYS A 149 10.61 13.55 4.45
N ASP A 150 11.24 12.83 3.51
CA ASP A 150 11.76 13.37 2.25
C ASP A 150 10.76 13.14 1.11
N ILE A 151 9.54 13.63 1.31
CA ILE A 151 8.49 13.56 0.30
C ILE A 151 8.72 14.70 -0.68
N GLU A 152 9.21 14.38 -1.88
CA GLU A 152 9.02 15.28 -3.03
C GLU A 152 7.74 14.86 -3.76
N PRO A 153 6.78 15.78 -3.95
CA PRO A 153 5.59 15.49 -4.72
C PRO A 153 5.99 15.40 -6.18
N PHE A 154 5.17 14.69 -6.96
CA PHE A 154 5.17 14.93 -8.39
C PHE A 154 4.80 16.40 -8.63
N SER A 155 5.58 17.08 -9.47
CA SER A 155 5.21 18.42 -9.90
C SER A 155 3.82 18.36 -10.57
N GLN A 156 2.94 19.31 -10.24
CA GLN A 156 1.65 19.45 -10.93
C GLN A 156 1.83 19.45 -12.46
N ASN A 157 2.96 19.97 -12.94
CA ASN A 157 3.36 19.95 -14.35
C ASN A 157 3.44 18.54 -14.95
N TYR A 158 3.92 17.54 -14.20
CA TYR A 158 3.96 16.16 -14.68
C TYR A 158 2.54 15.59 -14.83
N ILE A 159 1.71 15.73 -13.80
CA ILE A 159 0.33 15.21 -13.81
C ILE A 159 -0.48 15.85 -14.94
N ASP A 160 -0.34 17.17 -15.13
CA ASP A 160 -0.97 17.87 -16.24
C ASP A 160 -0.43 17.44 -17.60
N GLY A 161 0.89 17.17 -17.69
CA GLY A 161 1.52 16.62 -18.89
C GLY A 161 0.99 15.23 -19.24
N PHE A 162 0.89 14.35 -18.25
CA PHE A 162 0.32 13.01 -18.39
C PHE A 162 -1.14 13.09 -18.82
N ARG A 163 -1.95 13.93 -18.16
CA ARG A 163 -3.35 14.18 -18.51
C ARG A 163 -3.47 14.69 -19.95
N LYS A 164 -2.68 15.67 -20.37
CA LYS A 164 -2.72 16.19 -21.74
C LYS A 164 -2.41 15.10 -22.78
N ALA A 165 -1.39 14.29 -22.55
CA ALA A 165 -1.04 13.17 -23.44
C ALA A 165 -2.17 12.14 -23.53
N LEU A 166 -2.75 11.77 -22.37
CA LEU A 166 -3.84 10.81 -22.27
C LEU A 166 -5.11 11.28 -23.00
N TYR A 167 -5.52 12.53 -22.80
CA TYR A 167 -6.73 13.07 -23.43
C TYR A 167 -6.55 13.44 -24.90
N ALA A 168 -5.31 13.63 -25.35
CA ALA A 168 -4.98 13.81 -26.76
C ALA A 168 -4.88 12.48 -27.53
N GLY A 169 -4.88 11.33 -26.85
CA GLY A 169 -4.67 10.03 -27.48
C GLY A 169 -3.24 9.84 -28.04
N ASP A 170 -2.26 10.61 -27.55
CA ASP A 170 -0.89 10.57 -28.06
C ASP A 170 -0.09 9.44 -27.40
N ALA A 171 -0.05 8.29 -28.06
CA ALA A 171 0.63 7.09 -27.59
C ALA A 171 2.11 7.32 -27.27
N ARG A 172 2.80 8.14 -28.08
CA ARG A 172 4.23 8.41 -27.90
C ARG A 172 4.45 9.28 -26.68
N ALA A 173 3.71 10.39 -26.57
CA ALA A 173 3.79 11.26 -25.41
C ALA A 173 3.41 10.53 -24.10
N LEU A 174 2.43 9.63 -24.14
CA LEU A 174 2.02 8.84 -22.98
C LEU A 174 3.13 7.88 -22.53
N ASN A 175 3.77 7.17 -23.46
CA ASN A 175 4.89 6.29 -23.15
C ASN A 175 6.12 7.06 -22.63
N ASP A 176 6.40 8.25 -23.18
CA ASP A 176 7.45 9.13 -22.68
C ASP A 176 7.18 9.54 -21.22
N ARG A 177 5.92 9.85 -20.87
CA ARG A 177 5.54 10.14 -19.48
C ARG A 177 5.65 8.94 -18.56
N ILE A 178 5.33 7.74 -19.01
CA ILE A 178 5.51 6.52 -18.20
C ILE A 178 7.00 6.24 -17.95
N ASN A 179 7.87 6.47 -18.94
CA ASN A 179 9.31 6.33 -18.75
C ASN A 179 9.87 7.36 -17.77
N GLU A 180 9.38 8.60 -17.83
CA GLU A 180 9.71 9.64 -16.85
C GLU A 180 9.24 9.24 -15.44
N LEU A 181 8.05 8.63 -15.28
CA LEU A 181 7.59 8.07 -14.01
C LEU A 181 8.52 6.99 -13.47
N LEU A 182 8.92 6.03 -14.32
CA LEU A 182 9.86 4.98 -13.92
C LEU A 182 11.18 5.57 -13.44
N GLN A 183 11.75 6.52 -14.20
CA GLN A 183 12.99 7.20 -13.82
C GLN A 183 12.84 7.91 -12.48
N ILE A 184 11.77 8.69 -12.31
CA ILE A 184 11.49 9.36 -11.05
C ILE A 184 11.47 8.32 -9.93
N LEU A 185 10.61 7.29 -10.02
CA LEU A 185 10.42 6.27 -9.00
C LEU A 185 11.66 5.40 -8.72
N THR A 186 12.63 5.34 -9.63
CA THR A 186 13.86 4.56 -9.48
C THR A 186 15.04 5.40 -8.98
N ASP A 187 15.17 6.65 -9.45
CA ASP A 187 16.30 7.53 -9.13
C ASP A 187 16.15 8.21 -7.78
N LYS A 188 14.92 8.41 -7.31
CA LYS A 188 14.64 9.05 -6.02
C LYS A 188 14.18 8.03 -4.99
N LYS A 189 14.67 8.18 -3.75
CA LYS A 189 14.14 7.45 -2.60
C LYS A 189 12.74 7.98 -2.28
N PHE A 190 11.72 7.31 -2.79
CA PHE A 190 10.34 7.62 -2.41
C PHE A 190 9.95 6.90 -1.12
N SER A 191 9.11 7.55 -0.33
CA SER A 191 8.33 6.84 0.68
C SER A 191 7.19 6.07 0.01
N LEU A 192 6.79 4.92 0.58
CA LEU A 192 5.59 4.22 0.15
C LEU A 192 4.34 5.10 0.16
N PHE A 193 4.31 6.09 1.04
CA PHE A 193 3.24 7.08 1.06
C PHE A 193 3.22 7.92 -0.23
N ALA A 194 4.34 8.56 -0.58
CA ALA A 194 4.45 9.35 -1.81
C ALA A 194 4.08 8.51 -3.04
N PHE A 195 4.64 7.31 -3.12
CA PHE A 195 4.31 6.34 -4.15
C PHE A 195 2.80 6.07 -4.27
N ARG A 196 2.10 5.80 -3.17
CA ARG A 196 0.65 5.53 -3.18
C ARG A 196 -0.17 6.72 -3.68
N ILE A 197 0.27 7.95 -3.39
CA ILE A 197 -0.38 9.16 -3.91
C ILE A 197 -0.30 9.18 -5.43
N ILE A 198 0.93 9.00 -5.94
CA ILE A 198 1.26 9.07 -7.37
C ILE A 198 0.49 8.00 -8.14
N TYR A 199 0.57 6.76 -7.65
CA TYR A 199 -0.18 5.64 -8.20
C TYR A 199 -1.67 5.96 -8.28
N ASN A 200 -2.28 6.42 -7.17
CA ASN A 200 -3.71 6.69 -7.14
C ASN A 200 -4.11 7.84 -8.09
N ASP A 201 -3.26 8.85 -8.29
CA ASP A 201 -3.53 9.93 -9.25
C ASP A 201 -3.47 9.42 -10.69
N ILE A 202 -2.43 8.67 -11.05
CA ILE A 202 -2.25 8.17 -12.42
C ILE A 202 -3.32 7.14 -12.76
N ILE A 203 -3.59 6.18 -11.86
CA ILE A 203 -4.68 5.21 -12.06
C ILE A 203 -6.03 5.90 -12.09
N GLY A 204 -6.28 6.88 -11.23
CA GLY A 204 -7.52 7.67 -11.26
C GLY A 204 -7.74 8.29 -12.64
N LEU A 205 -6.71 8.93 -13.21
CA LEU A 205 -6.78 9.51 -14.56
C LEU A 205 -7.05 8.47 -15.65
N LEU A 206 -6.31 7.36 -15.64
CA LEU A 206 -6.44 6.29 -16.63
C LEU A 206 -7.83 5.63 -16.56
N LEU A 207 -8.31 5.33 -15.36
CA LEU A 207 -9.64 4.75 -15.17
C LEU A 207 -10.74 5.72 -15.54
N ASN A 208 -10.64 7.00 -15.17
CA ASN A 208 -11.65 7.99 -15.56
C ASN A 208 -11.75 8.10 -17.10
N LYS A 209 -10.61 8.07 -17.83
CA LYS A 209 -10.58 8.07 -19.30
C LYS A 209 -11.12 6.77 -19.87
N TYR A 210 -10.72 5.63 -19.34
CA TYR A 210 -11.21 4.32 -19.78
C TYR A 210 -12.73 4.20 -19.57
N LEU A 211 -13.25 4.57 -18.40
CA LEU A 211 -14.68 4.55 -18.07
C LEU A 211 -15.50 5.55 -18.89
N SER A 212 -14.89 6.65 -19.36
CA SER A 212 -15.56 7.60 -20.26
C SER A 212 -15.99 6.98 -21.59
N TYR A 213 -15.42 5.83 -21.94
CA TYR A 213 -15.79 5.08 -23.13
C TYR A 213 -17.01 4.19 -22.94
N GLY A 214 -17.57 4.03 -21.74
CA GLY A 214 -18.81 3.24 -21.53
C GLY A 214 -18.65 1.72 -21.64
N ASP A 215 -17.61 1.23 -22.31
CA ASP A 215 -17.24 -0.18 -22.38
C ASP A 215 -16.17 -0.51 -21.34
N VAL A 216 -16.43 -1.51 -20.52
CA VAL A 216 -15.39 -2.09 -19.72
C VAL A 216 -15.40 -3.59 -19.73
N SER A 217 -14.26 -4.08 -20.17
CA SER A 217 -13.91 -5.48 -20.15
C SER A 217 -13.50 -5.92 -18.74
N LYS A 218 -13.49 -7.24 -18.53
CA LYS A 218 -12.93 -7.89 -17.34
C LYS A 218 -11.46 -7.50 -17.06
N ASP A 219 -10.74 -7.00 -18.06
CA ASP A 219 -9.32 -6.65 -17.93
C ASP A 219 -9.11 -5.40 -17.06
N THR A 220 -10.08 -4.47 -17.03
CA THR A 220 -9.98 -3.23 -16.23
C THR A 220 -10.10 -3.46 -14.74
N ILE A 221 -10.80 -4.52 -14.31
CA ILE A 221 -10.89 -4.93 -12.89
C ILE A 221 -9.52 -5.24 -12.33
N GLN A 222 -8.71 -5.90 -13.15
CA GLN A 222 -7.41 -6.40 -12.75
C GLN A 222 -6.46 -5.24 -12.41
N TYR A 223 -6.61 -4.09 -13.06
CA TYR A 223 -5.78 -2.91 -12.79
C TYR A 223 -6.19 -2.11 -11.55
N TYR A 224 -7.43 -2.28 -11.07
CA TYR A 224 -7.93 -1.59 -9.87
C TYR A 224 -7.87 -2.46 -8.60
N ASP A 225 -7.59 -3.75 -8.74
CA ASP A 225 -7.55 -4.62 -7.58
C ASP A 225 -6.45 -4.16 -6.62
N ILE A 226 -6.88 -3.66 -5.46
CA ILE A 226 -6.04 -3.28 -4.32
C ILE A 226 -5.07 -4.42 -3.96
N PHE A 227 -5.41 -5.66 -4.29
CA PHE A 227 -4.55 -6.83 -4.10
C PHE A 227 -3.49 -7.00 -5.19
N GLU A 228 -3.67 -6.54 -6.43
CA GLU A 228 -2.63 -6.64 -7.47
C GLU A 228 -1.43 -5.74 -7.14
N LEU A 229 -1.66 -4.55 -6.58
CA LEU A 229 -0.59 -3.72 -6.01
C LEU A 229 0.20 -4.42 -4.89
N SER A 230 -0.49 -5.26 -4.10
CA SER A 230 0.16 -6.01 -3.03
C SER A 230 1.01 -7.18 -3.57
N LYS A 231 0.76 -7.60 -4.82
CA LYS A 231 1.55 -8.60 -5.54
C LYS A 231 2.74 -8.00 -6.26
N CYS A 232 2.68 -6.72 -6.63
CA CYS A 232 3.83 -6.02 -7.21
C CYS A 232 5.02 -6.11 -6.23
N ARG A 233 6.17 -6.58 -6.71
CA ARG A 233 7.39 -6.78 -5.91
C ARG A 233 8.41 -5.68 -6.18
N LYS A 234 8.41 -5.14 -7.39
CA LYS A 234 9.31 -4.06 -7.85
C LYS A 234 8.55 -2.98 -8.61
N VAL A 235 9.08 -1.76 -8.61
CA VAL A 235 8.53 -0.62 -9.37
C VAL A 235 8.28 -0.96 -10.85
N SER A 236 9.11 -1.81 -11.45
CA SER A 236 8.92 -2.30 -12.83
C SER A 236 7.57 -2.98 -13.06
N ASP A 237 7.11 -3.78 -12.10
CA ASP A 237 5.86 -4.54 -12.21
C ASP A 237 4.67 -3.58 -12.34
N LEU A 238 4.71 -2.47 -11.60
CA LEU A 238 3.71 -1.41 -11.72
C LEU A 238 3.77 -0.74 -13.09
N ILE A 239 4.98 -0.41 -13.57
CA ILE A 239 5.14 0.30 -14.84
C ILE A 239 4.58 -0.53 -16.00
N ASP A 240 4.77 -1.85 -15.97
CA ASP A 240 4.22 -2.75 -16.97
C ASP A 240 2.68 -2.77 -16.92
N ILE A 241 2.09 -2.79 -15.72
CA ILE A 241 0.64 -2.63 -15.53
C ILE A 241 0.14 -1.31 -16.13
N LEU A 242 0.79 -0.19 -15.82
CA LEU A 242 0.39 1.13 -16.33
C LEU A 242 0.50 1.21 -17.86
N ARG A 243 1.56 0.65 -18.45
CA ARG A 243 1.72 0.57 -19.91
C ARG A 243 0.61 -0.24 -20.56
N GLN A 244 0.26 -1.38 -19.97
CA GLN A 244 -0.79 -2.23 -20.50
C GLN A 244 -2.13 -1.49 -20.51
N LEU A 245 -2.50 -0.86 -19.39
CA LEU A 245 -3.72 -0.06 -19.29
C LEU A 245 -3.74 1.11 -20.29
N CYS A 246 -2.61 1.80 -20.47
CA CYS A 246 -2.49 2.87 -21.46
C CYS A 246 -2.74 2.38 -22.89
N ASN A 247 -2.17 1.23 -23.26
CA ASN A 247 -2.38 0.61 -24.56
C ASN A 247 -3.85 0.19 -24.75
N ASP A 248 -4.48 -0.36 -23.70
CA ASP A 248 -5.89 -0.75 -23.73
C ASP A 248 -6.79 0.48 -23.99
N ILE A 249 -6.55 1.59 -23.31
CA ILE A 249 -7.27 2.87 -23.51
C ILE A 249 -7.14 3.36 -24.95
N LEU A 250 -5.91 3.39 -25.48
CA LEU A 250 -5.64 3.90 -26.83
C LEU A 250 -6.26 3.01 -27.91
N SER A 251 -6.17 1.69 -27.74
CA SER A 251 -6.78 0.73 -28.68
C SER A 251 -8.31 0.78 -28.70
N LYS A 252 -8.94 1.18 -27.59
CA LYS A 252 -10.39 1.41 -27.51
C LYS A 252 -10.81 2.72 -28.14
N GLU A 253 -10.03 3.79 -27.98
CA GLU A 253 -10.30 5.08 -28.63
C GLU A 253 -10.39 4.95 -30.16
N GLU A 254 -9.63 4.01 -30.74
CA GLU A 254 -9.71 3.66 -32.17
C GLU A 254 -10.94 2.81 -32.55
N ARG A 255 -11.54 2.06 -31.60
CA ARG A 255 -12.67 1.13 -31.83
C ARG A 255 -14.05 1.71 -31.47
N ASN A 256 -14.13 2.64 -30.53
CA ASN A 256 -15.38 3.21 -30.00
C ASN A 256 -16.01 4.30 -30.88
N THR A 257 -15.52 4.49 -32.11
CA THR A 257 -16.21 5.31 -33.11
C THR A 257 -17.52 4.69 -33.61
N ASP A 258 -17.84 3.42 -33.26
CA ASP A 258 -18.96 2.69 -33.88
C ASP A 258 -20.04 2.08 -32.96
N LYS A 259 -19.88 1.86 -31.64
CA LYS A 259 -20.91 1.17 -30.81
C LYS A 259 -20.79 1.47 -29.32
N ASP A 260 -21.86 1.87 -28.62
CA ASP A 260 -22.02 1.56 -27.18
C ASP A 260 -23.46 1.72 -26.63
N ASP A 261 -23.74 0.99 -25.53
CA ASP A 261 -25.01 0.92 -24.78
C ASP A 261 -25.15 2.10 -23.79
N PRO A 262 -26.15 2.99 -23.96
CA PRO A 262 -26.23 4.28 -23.28
C PRO A 262 -26.46 4.21 -21.75
N VAL A 263 -26.96 3.10 -21.21
CA VAL A 263 -27.40 3.01 -19.80
C VAL A 263 -26.24 3.02 -18.80
N ILE A 264 -25.11 2.38 -19.12
CA ILE A 264 -23.96 2.32 -18.22
C ILE A 264 -23.25 3.67 -18.14
N GLY A 265 -23.14 4.38 -19.26
CA GLY A 265 -22.62 5.75 -19.29
C GLY A 265 -23.40 6.69 -18.37
N GLU A 266 -24.74 6.54 -18.33
CA GLU A 266 -25.59 7.31 -17.42
C GLU A 266 -25.34 6.98 -15.95
N ILE A 267 -25.13 5.72 -15.58
CA ILE A 267 -24.84 5.31 -14.20
C ILE A 267 -23.49 5.88 -13.73
N ILE A 268 -22.46 5.83 -14.58
CA ILE A 268 -21.14 6.41 -14.29
C ILE A 268 -21.26 7.91 -14.04
N GLU A 269 -21.96 8.62 -14.94
CA GLU A 269 -22.23 10.05 -14.80
C GLU A 269 -23.03 10.38 -13.54
N TYR A 270 -23.98 9.53 -13.17
CA TYR A 270 -24.77 9.70 -11.96
C TYR A 270 -23.89 9.60 -10.71
N ILE A 271 -23.06 8.56 -10.59
CA ILE A 271 -22.13 8.42 -9.46
C ILE A 271 -21.15 9.61 -9.42
N ARG A 272 -20.63 10.04 -10.58
CA ARG A 272 -19.71 11.16 -10.70
C ARG A 272 -20.31 12.48 -10.20
N LYS A 273 -21.61 12.70 -10.40
CA LYS A 273 -22.31 13.91 -9.95
C LYS A 273 -22.76 13.86 -8.49
N ASN A 274 -23.03 12.65 -7.97
CA ASN A 274 -23.66 12.47 -6.66
C ASN A 274 -22.76 11.84 -5.59
N TYR A 275 -21.46 11.66 -5.85
CA TYR A 275 -20.55 10.98 -4.92
C TYR A 275 -20.52 11.56 -3.49
N SER A 276 -20.82 12.85 -3.33
CA SER A 276 -20.81 13.56 -2.04
C SER A 276 -22.03 13.26 -1.17
N ASP A 277 -23.08 12.65 -1.73
CA ASP A 277 -24.25 12.23 -0.97
C ASP A 277 -23.88 11.04 -0.06
N PRO A 278 -23.98 11.15 1.28
CA PRO A 278 -23.64 10.07 2.19
C PRO A 278 -24.63 8.90 2.12
N ASP A 279 -25.87 9.12 1.68
CA ASP A 279 -26.92 8.11 1.55
C ASP A 279 -26.88 7.38 0.19
N LEU A 280 -26.03 7.85 -0.74
CA LEU A 280 -25.83 7.19 -2.03
C LEU A 280 -25.34 5.75 -1.83
N SER A 281 -26.18 4.80 -2.22
CA SER A 281 -25.92 3.38 -2.13
C SER A 281 -26.14 2.70 -3.48
N MET A 282 -25.60 1.49 -3.63
CA MET A 282 -25.84 0.72 -4.86
C MET A 282 -27.30 0.30 -4.99
N GLY A 283 -28.01 0.14 -3.87
CA GLY A 283 -29.45 -0.13 -3.86
C GLY A 283 -30.24 1.04 -4.44
N THR A 284 -29.95 2.26 -3.99
CA THR A 284 -30.64 3.46 -4.49
C THR A 284 -30.38 3.70 -5.98
N ILE A 285 -29.17 3.40 -6.48
CA ILE A 285 -28.88 3.50 -7.91
C ILE A 285 -29.67 2.43 -8.68
N ALA A 286 -29.69 1.19 -8.18
CA ALA A 286 -30.39 0.10 -8.84
C ALA A 286 -31.90 0.38 -8.99
N ASP A 287 -32.52 0.94 -7.95
CA ASP A 287 -33.93 1.31 -7.97
C ASP A 287 -34.25 2.36 -9.04
N MET A 288 -33.38 3.36 -9.25
CA MET A 288 -33.61 4.39 -10.29
C MET A 288 -33.63 3.83 -11.71
N TYR A 289 -32.82 2.80 -11.96
CA TYR A 289 -32.72 2.17 -13.28
C TYR A 289 -33.60 0.91 -13.39
N ASN A 290 -34.51 0.68 -12.43
CA ASN A 290 -35.39 -0.49 -12.36
C ASN A 290 -34.63 -1.83 -12.42
N MET A 291 -33.46 -1.87 -11.78
CA MET A 291 -32.61 -3.06 -11.66
C MET A 291 -32.61 -3.54 -10.22
N SER A 292 -32.38 -4.84 -10.00
CA SER A 292 -31.99 -5.29 -8.67
C SER A 292 -30.56 -4.84 -8.37
N ALA A 293 -30.22 -4.59 -7.10
CA ALA A 293 -28.85 -4.20 -6.73
C ALA A 293 -27.78 -5.22 -7.17
N ALA A 294 -28.16 -6.50 -7.18
CA ALA A 294 -27.32 -7.58 -7.70
C ALA A 294 -27.17 -7.48 -9.22
N ASN A 295 -28.25 -7.24 -9.97
CA ASN A 295 -28.21 -7.09 -11.42
C ASN A 295 -27.48 -5.82 -11.85
N LEU A 296 -27.67 -4.70 -11.16
CA LEU A 296 -26.90 -3.48 -11.40
C LEU A 296 -25.43 -3.71 -11.07
N SER A 297 -25.10 -4.29 -9.91
CA SER A 297 -23.70 -4.53 -9.56
C SER A 297 -23.03 -5.50 -10.52
N LEU A 298 -23.75 -6.50 -11.00
CA LEU A 298 -23.26 -7.47 -11.99
C LEU A 298 -23.11 -6.81 -13.36
N THR A 299 -24.16 -6.16 -13.89
CA THR A 299 -24.13 -5.51 -15.21
C THR A 299 -23.12 -4.37 -15.23
N TYR A 300 -23.09 -3.54 -14.18
CA TYR A 300 -22.07 -2.52 -14.02
C TYR A 300 -20.70 -3.17 -13.89
N LYS A 301 -20.48 -4.25 -13.14
CA LYS A 301 -19.17 -4.90 -13.12
C LYS A 301 -18.78 -5.53 -14.46
N GLU A 302 -19.75 -6.09 -15.18
CA GLU A 302 -19.57 -6.68 -16.51
C GLU A 302 -19.22 -5.63 -17.55
N HIS A 303 -19.72 -4.40 -17.41
CA HIS A 303 -19.48 -3.26 -18.31
C HIS A 303 -18.55 -2.20 -17.75
N THR A 304 -18.13 -2.24 -16.47
CA THR A 304 -17.21 -1.25 -15.85
C THR A 304 -15.94 -1.86 -15.28
N GLY A 305 -15.89 -3.18 -15.23
CA GLY A 305 -14.75 -3.89 -14.67
C GLY A 305 -14.52 -3.56 -13.21
N MET A 306 -15.46 -2.94 -12.51
CA MET A 306 -15.31 -2.69 -11.09
C MET A 306 -16.69 -2.67 -10.48
N TYR A 307 -16.77 -2.88 -9.16
CA TYR A 307 -18.07 -2.66 -8.53
C TYR A 307 -18.39 -1.17 -8.50
N PRO A 308 -19.65 -0.77 -8.68
CA PRO A 308 -20.03 0.64 -8.64
C PRO A 308 -19.73 1.27 -7.26
N SER A 309 -19.68 0.46 -6.19
CA SER A 309 -19.23 0.87 -4.87
C SER A 309 -17.74 1.23 -4.79
N GLU A 310 -16.91 0.58 -5.60
CA GLU A 310 -15.48 0.85 -5.69
C GLU A 310 -15.22 2.13 -6.47
N TYR A 311 -15.97 2.34 -7.56
CA TYR A 311 -15.93 3.60 -8.31
C TYR A 311 -16.36 4.78 -7.43
N LEU A 312 -17.45 4.65 -6.67
CA LEU A 312 -17.86 5.66 -5.70
C LEU A 312 -16.76 5.95 -4.66
N LEU A 313 -16.13 4.91 -4.12
CA LEU A 313 -15.02 5.07 -3.18
C LEU A 313 -13.89 5.91 -3.79
N LEU A 314 -13.47 5.61 -5.02
CA LEU A 314 -12.45 6.37 -5.74
C LEU A 314 -12.79 7.84 -5.86
N ARG A 315 -13.99 8.15 -6.37
CA ARG A 315 -14.43 9.53 -6.56
C ARG A 315 -14.40 10.31 -5.26
N ARG A 316 -14.84 9.69 -4.16
CA ARG A 316 -14.79 10.30 -2.81
C ARG A 316 -13.34 10.52 -2.35
N MET A 317 -12.44 9.59 -2.61
CA MET A 317 -11.03 9.68 -2.22
C MET A 317 -10.27 10.74 -3.02
N GLU A 318 -10.48 10.82 -4.34
CA GLU A 318 -9.94 11.91 -5.19
C GLU A 318 -10.38 13.27 -4.65
N LYS A 319 -11.69 13.46 -4.44
CA LYS A 319 -12.19 14.74 -3.93
C LYS A 319 -11.65 15.08 -2.56
N ALA A 320 -11.49 14.08 -1.69
CA ALA A 320 -10.92 14.29 -0.36
C ALA A 320 -9.48 14.82 -0.46
N LYS A 321 -8.66 14.29 -1.39
CA LYS A 321 -7.30 14.79 -1.62
C LYS A 321 -7.31 16.27 -2.02
N GLU A 322 -8.13 16.65 -2.99
CA GLU A 322 -8.28 18.04 -3.43
C GLU A 322 -8.64 18.96 -2.25
N LEU A 323 -9.67 18.61 -1.48
CA LEU A 323 -10.09 19.41 -0.33
C LEU A 323 -9.00 19.51 0.76
N LEU A 324 -8.21 18.44 0.95
CA LEU A 324 -7.11 18.42 1.91
C LEU A 324 -5.96 19.35 1.51
N THR A 325 -5.72 19.58 0.22
CA THR A 325 -4.60 20.39 -0.31
C THR A 325 -4.98 21.81 -0.67
N GLU A 326 -6.25 22.06 -1.00
CA GLU A 326 -6.74 23.35 -1.49
C GLU A 326 -7.51 24.15 -0.44
N THR A 327 -7.90 23.53 0.67
CA THR A 327 -8.73 24.17 1.69
C THR A 327 -8.20 23.96 3.10
N GLU A 328 -8.67 24.81 4.02
CA GLU A 328 -8.41 24.71 5.46
C GLU A 328 -9.55 24.00 6.23
N LEU A 329 -10.47 23.34 5.52
CA LEU A 329 -11.60 22.64 6.14
C LEU A 329 -11.12 21.61 7.18
N SER A 330 -11.90 21.35 8.23
CA SER A 330 -11.51 20.32 9.18
C SER A 330 -11.57 18.93 8.52
N ILE A 331 -10.86 17.94 9.07
CA ILE A 331 -10.94 16.55 8.59
C ILE A 331 -12.38 16.01 8.66
N GLN A 332 -13.15 16.50 9.63
CA GLN A 332 -14.56 16.18 9.78
C GLN A 332 -15.39 16.79 8.65
N ASP A 333 -15.21 18.07 8.34
CA ASP A 333 -15.95 18.75 7.27
C ASP A 333 -15.62 18.15 5.90
N ILE A 334 -14.36 17.76 5.67
CA ILE A 334 -13.96 17.06 4.44
C ILE A 334 -14.64 15.71 4.35
N GLY A 335 -14.66 14.94 5.44
CA GLY A 335 -15.38 13.67 5.49
C GLY A 335 -16.85 13.83 5.09
N ALA A 336 -17.52 14.84 5.67
CA ALA A 336 -18.90 15.18 5.32
C ALA A 336 -19.05 15.59 3.84
N SER A 337 -18.13 16.42 3.33
CA SER A 337 -18.17 16.95 1.95
C SER A 337 -17.96 15.88 0.87
N VAL A 338 -17.35 14.75 1.23
CA VAL A 338 -17.12 13.61 0.33
C VAL A 338 -18.01 12.42 0.66
N GLY A 339 -19.13 12.63 1.36
CA GLY A 339 -20.17 11.61 1.54
C GLY A 339 -19.90 10.60 2.67
N TYR A 340 -19.25 11.01 3.75
CA TYR A 340 -19.17 10.23 4.98
C TYR A 340 -19.96 10.89 6.11
N HIS A 341 -20.82 10.12 6.79
CA HIS A 341 -21.57 10.61 7.96
C HIS A 341 -20.67 10.96 9.14
N ASP A 342 -19.59 10.20 9.33
CA ASP A 342 -18.69 10.38 10.46
C ASP A 342 -17.22 10.41 10.03
N SER A 343 -16.47 11.26 10.72
CA SER A 343 -15.05 11.49 10.46
C SER A 343 -14.20 10.26 10.73
N SER A 344 -14.59 9.37 11.65
CA SER A 344 -13.83 8.17 11.98
C SER A 344 -13.86 7.15 10.84
N SER A 345 -15.02 6.97 10.22
CA SER A 345 -15.22 6.13 9.04
C SER A 345 -14.46 6.69 7.84
N PHE A 346 -14.50 8.01 7.62
CA PHE A 346 -13.69 8.67 6.61
C PHE A 346 -12.19 8.46 6.85
N ILE A 347 -11.68 8.76 8.05
CA ILE A 347 -10.26 8.61 8.39
C ILE A 347 -9.81 7.16 8.21
N ARG A 348 -10.60 6.18 8.64
CA ARG A 348 -10.30 4.75 8.48
C ARG A 348 -10.23 4.37 7.00
N ARG A 349 -11.21 4.80 6.19
CA ARG A 349 -11.26 4.52 4.75
C ARG A 349 -10.14 5.21 3.99
N PHE A 350 -9.90 6.48 4.27
CA PHE A 350 -8.80 7.25 3.70
C PHE A 350 -7.44 6.65 4.08
N LYS A 351 -7.23 6.27 5.34
CA LYS A 351 -6.00 5.58 5.77
C LYS A 351 -5.81 4.23 5.08
N LYS A 352 -6.89 3.45 4.94
CA LYS A 352 -6.84 2.18 4.22
C LYS A 352 -6.46 2.38 2.75
N HIS A 353 -6.97 3.43 2.11
CA HIS A 353 -6.77 3.67 0.69
C HIS A 353 -5.46 4.43 0.36
N MET A 354 -5.06 5.38 1.19
CA MET A 354 -3.88 6.24 1.00
C MET A 354 -2.65 5.79 1.81
N GLY A 355 -2.80 4.83 2.71
CA GLY A 355 -1.74 4.37 3.62
C GLY A 355 -1.52 5.24 4.86
N ILE A 356 -1.99 6.49 4.87
CA ILE A 356 -1.85 7.41 6.01
C ILE A 356 -3.15 8.15 6.32
N THR A 357 -3.21 8.80 7.48
CA THR A 357 -4.40 9.58 7.87
C THR A 357 -4.53 10.87 7.04
N PRO A 358 -5.76 11.38 6.84
CA PRO A 358 -6.01 12.67 6.18
C PRO A 358 -5.18 13.83 6.74
N ALA A 359 -5.01 13.88 8.06
CA ALA A 359 -4.23 14.93 8.73
C ALA A 359 -2.74 14.86 8.35
N LYS A 360 -2.15 13.66 8.32
CA LYS A 360 -0.77 13.49 7.88
C LYS A 360 -0.62 13.83 6.40
N TYR A 361 -1.60 13.47 5.58
CA TYR A 361 -1.64 13.82 4.15
C TYR A 361 -1.60 15.33 3.92
N ARG A 362 -2.47 16.09 4.58
CA ARG A 362 -2.48 17.55 4.50
C ARG A 362 -1.13 18.17 4.89
N ASN A 363 -0.54 17.70 5.98
CA ASN A 363 0.72 18.26 6.47
C ASN A 363 1.87 18.03 5.49
N ALA A 364 1.96 16.84 4.89
CA ALA A 364 2.93 16.55 3.85
C ALA A 364 2.80 17.54 2.67
N MET A 365 1.58 17.72 2.16
CA MET A 365 1.32 18.56 0.99
C MET A 365 1.53 20.07 1.24
N LYS A 366 1.36 20.55 2.49
CA LYS A 366 1.60 21.95 2.85
C LYS A 366 3.08 22.30 2.93
N GLN A 367 3.90 21.37 3.42
CA GLN A 367 5.35 21.56 3.51
C GLN A 367 5.95 21.76 2.11
N GLU A 368 5.46 21.03 1.12
CA GLU A 368 5.89 21.15 -0.29
C GLU A 368 5.58 22.51 -0.93
N LYS A 369 4.39 23.06 -0.70
CA LYS A 369 4.00 24.37 -1.25
C LYS A 369 4.85 25.52 -0.69
N THR A 370 5.31 25.39 0.55
CA THR A 370 6.11 26.43 1.24
C THR A 370 7.58 26.37 0.83
N SER A 371 8.08 25.20 0.40
CA SER A 371 9.45 25.03 -0.11
C SER A 371 9.62 25.41 -1.60
N SER A 372 8.52 25.66 -2.30
CA SER A 372 8.47 26.00 -3.73
C SER A 372 8.07 27.46 -4.02
N SER A 373 7.85 28.26 -2.96
CA SER A 373 7.53 29.70 -3.00
C SER A 373 8.67 30.49 -2.40
#